data_AF-A0A381N0R8-F1
#
_entry.id   AF-A0A381N0R8-F1
#
_cell.length_a   1.000
_cell.length_b   1.000
_cell.length_c   1.000
_cell.angle_alpha   90.00
_cell.angle_beta   90.00
_cell.angle_gamma   90.00
#
_symmetry.space_group_name_H-M   'P 1'
#
loop_
_entity.id
_entity.type
_entity.pdbx_description
1 polymer ?
#
loop_
_entity_poly.entity_id
_entity_poly.type
_entity_poly.pdbx_seq_one_letter_code
_entity_poly.pdbx_strand_id
1 'polypeptide(L)'
;MVKREGLRSVLRRIRRYGLRLGGAVVLWVAVLGLSFFVLVRGSMYAYQSMGWGTWSSIGLGIFGTILVLSAYLAWLWWRINREGRVRQFLPRALIAAVAGYSMFGLLYLSPGNSGEPELRDYYTSLHPLMRLGASSYFLFDRNGLVTALDRTVEDYLGLGLPMNETSLHFTLEDRYIRAMDLRTTGRSARRNSFTATYFRLIGFQNLHHISAADHLHVSLPMGRP
;
A
#
# COMPACT_ATOMS: atom_id res chain seq x y z
N MET A 1 43.13 11.55 -36.56
CA MET A 1 42.62 10.44 -35.72
C MET A 1 42.27 10.82 -34.27
N VAL A 2 42.91 11.83 -33.66
CA VAL A 2 42.75 12.24 -32.25
C VAL A 2 41.32 12.64 -31.83
N LYS A 3 40.52 13.27 -32.72
CA LYS A 3 39.17 13.76 -32.39
C LYS A 3 38.13 12.65 -32.11
N ARG A 4 38.33 11.44 -32.65
CA ARG A 4 37.42 10.28 -32.45
C ARG A 4 37.61 9.61 -31.09
N GLU A 5 38.79 9.67 -30.49
CA GLU A 5 39.06 9.06 -29.18
C GLU A 5 38.50 9.91 -28.02
N GLY A 6 38.59 11.24 -28.13
CA GLY A 6 37.96 12.16 -27.18
C GLY A 6 36.44 12.03 -27.13
N LEU A 7 35.78 11.86 -28.29
CA LEU A 7 34.32 11.66 -28.34
C LEU A 7 33.92 10.32 -27.69
N ARG A 8 34.69 9.25 -27.90
CA ARG A 8 34.46 7.93 -27.29
C ARG A 8 34.70 7.93 -25.78
N SER A 9 35.60 8.76 -25.26
CA SER A 9 35.86 8.87 -23.82
C SER A 9 34.76 9.66 -23.10
N VAL A 10 34.27 10.75 -23.73
CA VAL A 10 33.13 11.53 -23.23
C VAL A 10 31.85 10.71 -23.23
N LEU A 11 31.53 9.99 -24.32
CA LEU A 11 30.36 9.10 -24.38
C LEU A 11 30.42 7.96 -23.34
N ARG A 12 31.60 7.37 -23.11
CA ARG A 12 31.80 6.38 -22.04
C ARG A 12 31.59 6.97 -20.65
N ARG A 13 32.03 8.22 -20.43
CA ARG A 13 31.85 8.92 -19.16
C ARG A 13 30.37 9.27 -18.92
N ILE A 14 29.68 9.83 -19.91
CA ILE A 14 28.23 10.10 -19.86
C ILE A 14 27.43 8.81 -19.63
N ARG A 15 27.71 7.74 -20.37
CA ARG A 15 27.06 6.43 -20.17
C ARG A 15 27.32 5.88 -18.76
N ARG A 16 28.53 6.04 -18.21
CA ARG A 16 28.86 5.59 -16.86
C ARG A 16 28.16 6.41 -15.78
N TYR A 17 28.01 7.73 -15.95
CA TYR A 17 27.23 8.58 -15.04
C TYR A 17 25.72 8.30 -15.17
N GLY A 18 25.20 8.12 -16.38
CA GLY A 18 23.81 7.75 -16.63
C GLY A 18 23.44 6.39 -16.03
N LEU A 19 24.32 5.38 -16.15
CA LEU A 19 24.13 4.07 -15.52
C LEU A 19 24.19 4.15 -13.98
N ARG A 20 25.06 5.02 -13.43
CA ARG A 20 25.15 5.23 -11.98
C ARG A 20 23.93 5.97 -11.42
N LEU A 21 23.45 7.00 -12.11
CA LEU A 21 22.25 7.73 -11.74
C LEU A 21 21.00 6.86 -11.91
N GLY A 22 20.88 6.13 -13.01
CA GLY A 22 19.80 5.17 -13.24
C GLY A 22 19.79 4.07 -12.16
N GLY A 23 20.94 3.50 -11.84
CA GLY A 23 21.06 2.51 -10.76
C GLY A 23 20.68 3.07 -9.39
N ALA A 24 21.05 4.32 -9.09
CA ALA A 24 20.65 4.97 -7.84
C ALA A 24 19.13 5.18 -7.77
N VAL A 25 18.50 5.65 -8.85
CA VAL A 25 17.05 5.82 -8.92
C VAL A 25 16.32 4.49 -8.74
N VAL A 26 16.76 3.44 -9.43
CA VAL A 26 16.19 2.09 -9.29
C VAL A 26 16.28 1.60 -7.85
N LEU A 27 17.44 1.79 -7.21
CA LEU A 27 17.63 1.41 -5.82
C LEU A 27 16.70 2.21 -4.87
N TRP A 28 16.58 3.52 -5.08
CA TRP A 28 15.65 4.36 -4.30
C TRP A 28 14.20 3.89 -4.44
N VAL A 29 13.75 3.62 -5.67
CA VAL A 29 12.40 3.10 -5.94
C VAL A 29 12.21 1.73 -5.28
N ALA A 30 13.20 0.85 -5.36
CA ALA A 30 13.16 -0.47 -4.75
C ALA A 30 13.06 -0.38 -3.22
N VAL A 31 13.85 0.50 -2.59
CA VAL A 31 13.81 0.72 -1.14
C VAL A 31 12.46 1.29 -0.70
N LEU A 32 11.93 2.28 -1.42
CA LEU A 32 10.60 2.82 -1.14
C LEU A 32 9.53 1.74 -1.29
N GLY A 33 9.55 0.95 -2.37
CA GLY A 33 8.63 -0.17 -2.57
C GLY A 33 8.73 -1.21 -1.46
N LEU A 34 9.95 -1.57 -1.05
CA LEU A 34 10.21 -2.48 0.06
C LEU A 34 9.68 -1.92 1.39
N SER A 35 9.82 -0.63 1.64
CA SER A 35 9.28 0.02 2.84
C SER A 35 7.76 -0.10 2.94
N PHE A 36 7.03 0.19 1.86
CA PHE A 36 5.57 -0.01 1.86
C PHE A 36 5.20 -1.49 2.00
N PHE A 37 5.94 -2.37 1.33
CA PHE A 37 5.71 -3.81 1.44
C PHE A 37 5.90 -4.30 2.89
N VAL A 38 7.00 -3.93 3.54
CA VAL A 38 7.28 -4.28 4.94
C VAL A 38 6.24 -3.69 5.88
N LEU A 39 5.83 -2.44 5.66
CA LEU A 39 4.79 -1.79 6.46
C LEU A 39 3.50 -2.61 6.44
N VAL A 40 2.95 -2.90 5.26
CA VAL A 40 1.64 -3.55 5.14
C VAL A 40 1.75 -5.05 5.39
N ARG A 41 2.67 -5.75 4.70
CA ARG A 41 2.81 -7.21 4.82
C ARG A 41 3.30 -7.63 6.19
N GLY A 42 4.22 -6.87 6.79
CA GLY A 42 4.70 -7.13 8.15
C GLY A 42 3.59 -6.97 9.19
N SER A 43 2.79 -5.89 9.07
CA SER A 43 1.61 -5.73 9.92
C SER A 43 0.60 -6.86 9.71
N MET A 44 0.37 -7.24 8.46
CA MET A 44 -0.55 -8.31 8.12
C MET A 44 -0.09 -9.68 8.63
N TYR A 45 1.21 -9.95 8.58
CA TYR A 45 1.79 -11.18 9.12
C TYR A 45 1.66 -11.27 10.64
N ALA A 46 1.93 -10.18 11.37
CA ALA A 46 1.72 -10.13 12.82
C ALA A 46 0.25 -10.39 13.19
N TYR A 47 -0.66 -9.77 12.44
CA TYR A 47 -2.09 -9.92 12.66
C TYR A 47 -2.57 -11.35 12.40
N GLN A 48 -2.16 -11.95 11.26
CA GLN A 48 -2.63 -13.26 10.82
C GLN A 48 -1.93 -14.43 11.50
N SER A 49 -0.60 -14.40 11.53
CA SER A 49 0.22 -15.55 11.91
C SER A 49 0.61 -15.53 13.37
N MET A 50 0.72 -14.34 13.98
CA MET A 50 1.07 -14.20 15.39
C MET A 50 -0.14 -13.93 16.27
N GLY A 51 -1.33 -13.71 15.69
CA GLY A 51 -2.57 -13.43 16.41
C GLY A 51 -2.55 -12.10 17.17
N TRP A 52 -1.70 -11.15 16.76
CA TRP A 52 -1.58 -9.88 17.46
C TRP A 52 -2.78 -8.97 17.18
N GLY A 53 -3.13 -8.14 18.16
CA GLY A 53 -4.12 -7.08 17.96
C GLY A 53 -3.71 -6.12 16.84
N THR A 54 -4.70 -5.44 16.26
CA THR A 54 -4.53 -4.56 15.08
C THR A 54 -3.43 -3.51 15.26
N TRP A 55 -3.42 -2.81 16.39
CA TRP A 55 -2.48 -1.73 16.65
C TRP A 55 -1.05 -2.23 16.90
N SER A 56 -0.88 -3.32 17.63
CA SER A 56 0.43 -3.96 17.84
C SER A 56 1.00 -4.47 16.52
N SER A 57 0.14 -5.02 15.67
CA SER A 57 0.50 -5.46 14.32
C SER A 57 1.00 -4.30 13.45
N ILE A 58 0.26 -3.19 13.41
CA ILE A 58 0.69 -1.96 12.72
C ILE A 58 2.02 -1.45 13.28
N GLY A 59 2.18 -1.48 14.61
CA GLY A 59 3.41 -1.11 15.30
C GLY A 59 4.62 -1.92 14.79
N LEU A 60 4.47 -3.23 14.58
CA LEU A 60 5.53 -4.07 14.03
C LEU A 60 5.88 -3.67 12.59
N GLY A 61 4.89 -3.40 11.74
CA GLY A 61 5.13 -2.94 10.37
C GLY A 61 5.87 -1.60 10.32
N ILE A 62 5.47 -0.64 11.17
CA ILE A 62 6.15 0.66 11.32
C ILE A 62 7.60 0.45 11.74
N PHE A 63 7.83 -0.37 12.77
CA PHE A 63 9.16 -0.68 13.27
C PHE A 63 10.05 -1.29 12.19
N GLY A 64 9.56 -2.32 11.48
CA GLY A 64 10.28 -2.94 10.36
C GLY A 64 10.60 -1.95 9.25
N THR A 65 9.70 -1.04 8.93
CA THR A 65 9.90 0.01 7.92
C THR A 65 11.00 0.99 8.32
N ILE A 66 11.01 1.42 9.58
CA ILE A 66 12.07 2.26 10.13
C ILE A 66 13.42 1.56 10.04
N LEU A 67 13.50 0.25 10.32
CA LEU A 67 14.74 -0.51 10.20
C LEU A 67 15.26 -0.56 8.76
N VAL A 68 14.39 -0.84 7.78
CA VAL A 68 14.76 -0.87 6.35
C VAL A 68 15.32 0.48 5.90
N LEU A 69 14.61 1.57 6.21
CA LEU A 69 15.04 2.91 5.80
C LEU A 69 16.30 3.35 6.56
N SER A 70 16.44 3.00 7.83
CA SER A 70 17.65 3.27 8.61
C SER A 70 18.85 2.54 8.05
N ALA A 71 18.72 1.25 7.70
CA ALA A 71 19.77 0.47 7.07
C ALA A 71 20.18 1.06 5.72
N TYR A 72 19.20 1.46 4.90
CA TYR A 72 19.47 2.11 3.62
C TYR A 72 20.20 3.45 3.78
N LEU A 73 19.75 4.31 4.68
CA LEU A 73 20.40 5.60 4.95
C LEU A 73 21.80 5.41 5.54
N ALA A 74 22.00 4.44 6.42
CA ALA A 74 23.32 4.10 6.95
C ALA A 74 24.27 3.63 5.85
N TRP A 75 23.81 2.74 4.96
CA TRP A 75 24.57 2.29 3.80
C TRP A 75 24.89 3.43 2.84
N LEU A 76 23.90 4.27 2.52
CA LEU A 76 24.06 5.42 1.63
C LEU A 76 25.07 6.41 2.22
N TRP A 77 25.00 6.64 3.52
CA TRP A 77 25.93 7.50 4.23
C TRP A 77 27.35 6.96 4.22
N TRP A 78 27.54 5.67 4.53
CA TRP A 78 28.83 4.99 4.41
C TRP A 78 29.41 5.10 3.00
N ARG A 79 28.54 5.16 1.97
CA ARG A 79 28.93 5.31 0.58
C ARG A 79 29.28 6.73 0.16
N ILE A 80 28.66 7.76 0.75
CA ILE A 80 28.73 9.14 0.28
C ILE A 80 29.81 9.97 0.99
N ASN A 81 29.92 9.98 2.33
CA ASN A 81 30.98 10.80 2.97
C ASN A 81 31.25 10.56 4.47
N ARG A 82 32.53 10.79 4.80
CA ARG A 82 33.12 11.03 6.12
C ARG A 82 32.56 12.34 6.73
N GLU A 83 32.30 12.31 8.03
CA GLU A 83 32.05 13.44 8.95
C GLU A 83 30.82 14.33 8.69
N GLY A 84 29.82 14.28 9.59
CA GLY A 84 28.69 15.20 9.53
C GLY A 84 27.70 15.09 10.71
N ARG A 85 27.40 16.24 11.33
CA ARG A 85 26.50 16.45 12.48
C ARG A 85 25.00 16.18 12.18
N VAL A 86 24.65 15.88 10.91
CA VAL A 86 23.30 15.57 10.41
C VAL A 86 22.74 14.26 11.00
N ARG A 87 23.63 13.39 11.50
CA ARG A 87 23.31 12.09 12.13
C ARG A 87 22.28 12.16 13.26
N GLN A 88 22.19 13.28 13.99
CA GLN A 88 21.29 13.38 15.15
C GLN A 88 19.83 13.69 14.79
N PHE A 89 19.57 14.31 13.64
CA PHE A 89 18.22 14.72 13.23
C PHE A 89 17.57 13.74 12.24
N LEU A 90 18.38 13.01 11.46
CA LEU A 90 17.90 12.11 10.44
C LEU A 90 17.00 10.96 10.97
N PRO A 91 17.31 10.30 12.11
CA PRO A 91 16.44 9.25 12.65
C PRO A 91 15.09 9.79 13.10
N ARG A 92 15.05 10.98 13.71
CA ARG A 92 13.80 11.62 14.18
C ARG A 92 12.91 12.03 13.01
N ALA A 93 13.50 12.62 11.97
CA ALA A 93 12.79 12.97 10.75
C ALA A 93 12.24 11.73 10.04
N LEU A 94 13.01 10.63 10.01
CA LEU A 94 12.57 9.37 9.43
C LEU A 94 11.38 8.78 10.20
N ILE A 95 11.47 8.71 11.53
CA ILE A 95 10.38 8.24 12.39
C ILE A 95 9.13 9.10 12.16
N ALA A 96 9.27 10.42 12.17
CA ALA A 96 8.17 11.35 11.93
C ALA A 96 7.55 11.15 10.53
N ALA A 97 8.35 10.90 9.50
CA ALA A 97 7.87 10.63 8.15
C ALA A 97 7.09 9.31 8.06
N VAL A 98 7.61 8.22 8.65
CA VAL A 98 6.93 6.91 8.63
C VAL A 98 5.64 6.96 9.47
N ALA A 99 5.70 7.58 10.65
CA ALA A 99 4.54 7.76 11.51
C ALA A 99 3.48 8.65 10.85
N GLY A 100 3.91 9.78 10.27
CA GLY A 100 3.04 10.69 9.54
C GLY A 100 2.36 10.04 8.35
N TYR A 101 3.09 9.25 7.55
CA TYR A 101 2.50 8.48 6.47
C TYR A 101 1.52 7.41 6.97
N SER A 102 1.86 6.69 8.03
CA SER A 102 0.98 5.65 8.59
C SER A 102 -0.32 6.27 9.10
N MET A 103 -0.23 7.41 9.80
CA MET A 103 -1.39 8.18 10.25
C MET A 103 -2.21 8.71 9.06
N PHE A 104 -1.55 9.22 8.02
CA PHE A 104 -2.23 9.64 6.78
C PHE A 104 -2.99 8.47 6.13
N GLY A 105 -2.37 7.30 5.98
CA GLY A 105 -3.02 6.13 5.38
C GLY A 105 -4.22 5.62 6.19
N LEU A 106 -4.17 5.76 7.51
CA LEU A 106 -5.26 5.40 8.42
C LEU A 106 -6.41 6.40 8.41
N LEU A 107 -6.16 7.68 8.17
CA LEU A 107 -7.16 8.74 8.40
C LEU A 107 -7.63 9.44 7.13
N TYR A 108 -6.91 9.31 6.02
CA TYR A 108 -7.16 10.11 4.83
C TYR A 108 -7.38 9.26 3.58
N LEU A 109 -8.55 9.43 2.98
CA LEU A 109 -8.83 9.05 1.60
C LEU A 109 -8.89 10.34 0.75
N SER A 110 -8.15 10.36 -0.35
CA SER A 110 -8.16 11.50 -1.27
C SER A 110 -9.56 11.74 -1.84
N PRO A 111 -10.04 13.00 -1.95
CA PRO A 111 -11.30 13.34 -2.62
C PRO A 111 -11.40 12.77 -4.04
N GLY A 112 -10.29 12.63 -4.76
CA GLY A 112 -10.28 12.02 -6.10
C GLY A 112 -10.57 10.50 -6.11
N ASN A 113 -10.43 9.84 -4.97
CA ASN A 113 -10.71 8.40 -4.80
C ASN A 113 -12.07 8.16 -4.13
N SER A 114 -12.67 9.18 -3.53
CA SER A 114 -14.01 9.18 -2.96
C SER A 114 -14.93 9.99 -3.88
N GLY A 115 -15.61 9.35 -4.82
CA GLY A 115 -16.56 10.04 -5.71
C GLY A 115 -17.68 10.81 -4.99
N GLU A 116 -17.92 10.53 -3.70
CA GLU A 116 -19.03 11.01 -2.86
C GLU A 116 -18.54 11.18 -1.38
N PRO A 117 -19.12 12.08 -0.57
CA PRO A 117 -18.82 12.22 0.86
C PRO A 117 -19.03 10.94 1.68
N GLU A 118 -20.05 10.16 1.33
CA GLU A 118 -20.43 8.89 1.98
C GLU A 118 -19.28 7.86 1.92
N LEU A 119 -18.43 7.91 0.88
CA LEU A 119 -17.30 6.98 0.73
C LEU A 119 -16.21 7.21 1.79
N ARG A 120 -16.14 8.40 2.37
CA ARG A 120 -15.19 8.70 3.45
C ARG A 120 -15.60 8.03 4.75
N ASP A 121 -16.89 8.10 5.09
CA ASP A 121 -17.42 7.46 6.30
C ASP A 121 -17.26 5.95 6.20
N TYR A 122 -17.59 5.38 5.04
CA TYR A 122 -17.28 3.98 4.73
C TYR A 122 -15.78 3.66 4.90
N TYR A 123 -14.88 4.44 4.31
CA TYR A 123 -13.45 4.21 4.42
C TYR A 123 -12.97 4.24 5.88
N THR A 124 -13.48 5.15 6.72
CA THR A 124 -13.10 5.21 8.14
C THR A 124 -13.63 4.04 8.96
N SER A 125 -14.73 3.41 8.53
CA SER A 125 -15.29 2.19 9.12
C SER A 125 -14.49 0.93 8.75
N LEU A 126 -13.63 0.99 7.73
CA LEU A 126 -12.75 -0.13 7.39
C LEU A 126 -11.75 -0.41 8.50
N HIS A 127 -11.43 -1.69 8.65
CA HIS A 127 -10.37 -2.13 9.55
C HIS A 127 -9.05 -1.38 9.26
N PRO A 128 -8.32 -0.91 10.28
CA PRO A 128 -7.08 -0.12 10.10
C PRO A 128 -6.06 -0.74 9.11
N LEU A 129 -5.91 -2.06 9.11
CA LEU A 129 -5.03 -2.75 8.15
C LEU A 129 -5.52 -2.63 6.69
N MET A 130 -6.84 -2.71 6.47
CA MET A 130 -7.44 -2.49 5.14
C MET A 130 -7.15 -1.09 4.65
N ARG A 131 -7.33 -0.08 5.50
CA ARG A 131 -6.99 1.32 5.18
C ARG A 131 -5.51 1.48 4.81
N LEU A 132 -4.60 0.90 5.61
CA LEU A 132 -3.17 0.99 5.34
C LEU A 132 -2.76 0.33 4.00
N GLY A 133 -3.39 -0.81 3.65
CA GLY A 133 -3.20 -1.47 2.36
C GLY A 133 -3.82 -0.71 1.19
N ALA A 134 -5.02 -0.17 1.37
CA ALA A 134 -5.71 0.63 0.37
C ALA A 134 -4.98 1.95 0.09
N SER A 135 -4.51 2.65 1.12
CA SER A 135 -3.79 3.92 0.96
C SER A 135 -2.50 3.76 0.17
N SER A 136 -1.77 2.67 0.41
CA SER A 136 -0.55 2.38 -0.33
C SER A 136 -0.83 1.98 -1.78
N TYR A 137 -1.95 1.31 -2.07
CA TYR A 137 -2.42 1.09 -3.44
C TYR A 137 -2.75 2.40 -4.17
N PHE A 138 -3.50 3.30 -3.53
CA PHE A 138 -3.95 4.55 -4.16
C PHE A 138 -2.84 5.54 -4.47
N LEU A 139 -1.68 5.43 -3.82
CA LEU A 139 -0.49 6.19 -4.23
C LEU A 139 -0.02 5.83 -5.65
N PHE A 140 -0.12 4.55 -6.02
CA PHE A 140 0.29 4.04 -7.34
C PHE A 140 -0.84 4.14 -8.37
N ASP A 141 -2.09 4.04 -7.93
CA ASP A 141 -3.26 4.13 -8.79
C ASP A 141 -4.27 5.16 -8.29
N ARG A 142 -4.09 6.41 -8.76
CA ARG A 142 -4.95 7.55 -8.41
C ARG A 142 -6.37 7.48 -8.98
N ASN A 143 -6.64 6.55 -9.89
CA ASN A 143 -7.98 6.32 -10.45
C ASN A 143 -8.65 5.08 -9.84
N GLY A 144 -8.05 4.50 -8.78
CA GLY A 144 -8.65 3.46 -7.98
C GLY A 144 -9.87 4.01 -7.25
N LEU A 145 -11.06 3.59 -7.68
CA LEU A 145 -12.32 3.93 -7.02
C LEU A 145 -12.72 2.77 -6.10
N VAL A 146 -12.88 3.07 -4.81
CA VAL A 146 -13.63 2.22 -3.88
C VAL A 146 -15.10 2.39 -4.25
N THR A 147 -15.81 1.32 -4.58
CA THR A 147 -17.16 1.43 -5.19
C THR A 147 -18.27 0.68 -4.49
N ALA A 148 -18.06 0.13 -3.30
CA ALA A 148 -19.19 -0.38 -2.52
C ALA A 148 -19.34 0.38 -1.21
N LEU A 149 -20.19 1.41 -1.28
CA LEU A 149 -21.15 1.81 -0.24
C LEU A 149 -22.42 0.94 -0.29
N ASP A 150 -22.81 0.45 -1.45
CA ASP A 150 -24.10 -0.23 -1.61
C ASP A 150 -23.94 -1.74 -1.46
N ARG A 151 -24.07 -2.23 -0.23
CA ARG A 151 -25.00 -3.34 0.05
C ARG A 151 -25.47 -3.22 1.50
N THR A 152 -26.51 -2.43 1.69
CA THR A 152 -27.30 -2.46 2.91
C THR A 152 -28.08 -3.78 2.99
N VAL A 153 -28.59 -4.11 4.19
CA VAL A 153 -29.49 -5.26 4.36
C VAL A 153 -30.71 -5.11 3.45
N GLU A 154 -31.17 -3.88 3.30
CA GLU A 154 -32.30 -3.45 2.48
C GLU A 154 -32.05 -3.72 0.98
N ASP A 155 -30.82 -3.57 0.49
CA ASP A 155 -30.48 -3.90 -0.91
C ASP A 155 -30.53 -5.42 -1.18
N TYR A 156 -30.07 -6.24 -0.22
CA TYR A 156 -30.18 -7.70 -0.33
C TYR A 156 -31.63 -8.16 -0.34
N LEU A 157 -32.45 -7.57 0.54
CA LEU A 157 -33.89 -7.84 0.61
C LEU A 157 -34.62 -7.34 -0.65
N GLY A 158 -34.25 -6.18 -1.19
CA GLY A 158 -34.81 -5.62 -2.42
C GLY A 158 -34.45 -6.42 -3.68
N LEU A 159 -33.30 -7.10 -3.67
CA LEU A 159 -32.84 -7.98 -4.75
C LEU A 159 -33.31 -9.44 -4.61
N GLY A 160 -34.03 -9.78 -3.53
CA GLY A 160 -34.48 -11.15 -3.26
C GLY A 160 -33.34 -12.15 -3.03
N LEU A 161 -32.15 -11.65 -2.68
CA LEU A 161 -30.98 -12.48 -2.42
C LEU A 161 -30.96 -12.89 -0.94
N PRO A 162 -30.60 -14.16 -0.62
CA PRO A 162 -30.52 -14.60 0.76
C PRO A 162 -29.46 -13.79 1.51
N MET A 163 -29.86 -13.22 2.65
CA MET A 163 -28.97 -12.52 3.58
C MET A 163 -27.88 -13.49 4.03
N ASN A 164 -26.62 -13.13 3.78
CA ASN A 164 -25.50 -13.82 4.41
C ASN A 164 -24.94 -12.94 5.53
N GLU A 165 -25.42 -13.14 6.75
CA GLU A 165 -24.98 -12.41 7.97
C GLU A 165 -23.47 -12.57 8.25
N THR A 166 -22.80 -13.55 7.61
CA THR A 166 -21.34 -13.72 7.69
C THR A 166 -20.58 -12.91 6.65
N SER A 167 -21.25 -12.02 5.91
CA SER A 167 -20.59 -11.16 4.92
C SER A 167 -19.62 -10.21 5.62
N LEU A 168 -18.35 -10.22 5.19
CA LEU A 168 -17.28 -9.37 5.72
C LEU A 168 -17.47 -7.87 5.44
N HIS A 169 -18.51 -7.54 4.66
CA HIS A 169 -18.99 -6.18 4.43
C HIS A 169 -19.83 -5.64 5.58
N PHE A 170 -20.31 -6.49 6.49
CA PHE A 170 -20.98 -6.04 7.72
C PHE A 170 -19.99 -5.73 8.82
N THR A 171 -20.35 -4.75 9.65
CA THR A 171 -19.61 -4.38 10.84
C THR A 171 -19.66 -5.55 11.83
N LEU A 172 -18.55 -6.28 11.97
CA LEU A 172 -18.43 -7.41 12.90
C LEU A 172 -18.26 -6.91 14.35
N GLU A 173 -18.20 -7.83 15.32
CA GLU A 173 -18.15 -7.54 16.78
C GLU A 173 -17.09 -6.50 17.19
N ASP A 174 -16.01 -6.35 16.42
CA ASP A 174 -14.94 -5.39 16.64
C ASP A 174 -15.21 -3.97 16.07
N ARG A 175 -16.43 -3.76 15.55
CA ARG A 175 -16.93 -2.51 14.95
C ARG A 175 -16.23 -2.08 13.65
N TYR A 176 -15.57 -3.00 12.95
CA TYR A 176 -14.91 -2.71 11.69
C TYR A 176 -15.48 -3.53 10.52
N ILE A 177 -15.52 -2.91 9.35
CA ILE A 177 -15.73 -3.59 8.08
C ILE A 177 -14.41 -4.23 7.64
N ARG A 178 -14.45 -5.50 7.25
CA ARG A 178 -13.25 -6.32 6.94
C ARG A 178 -13.08 -6.60 5.46
N ALA A 179 -13.96 -6.09 4.61
CA ALA A 179 -13.87 -6.16 3.17
C ALA A 179 -14.10 -4.81 2.49
N MET A 180 -13.66 -4.69 1.24
CA MET A 180 -13.93 -3.54 0.38
C MET A 180 -13.97 -3.98 -1.07
N ASP A 181 -14.80 -3.33 -1.87
CA ASP A 181 -14.88 -3.58 -3.30
C ASP A 181 -14.23 -2.45 -4.09
N LEU A 182 -13.39 -2.83 -5.05
CA LEU A 182 -12.72 -1.92 -5.95
C LEU A 182 -13.31 -2.04 -7.36
N ARG A 183 -13.62 -0.90 -7.99
CA ARG A 183 -14.20 -0.88 -9.33
C ARG A 183 -13.23 -1.47 -10.34
N THR A 184 -13.69 -2.42 -11.15
CA THR A 184 -12.91 -2.96 -12.28
C THR A 184 -13.46 -2.53 -13.64
N THR A 185 -14.72 -2.06 -13.71
CA THR A 185 -15.34 -1.48 -14.91
C THR A 185 -14.58 -0.26 -15.43
N GLY A 186 -14.36 -0.20 -16.75
CA GLY A 186 -13.65 0.90 -17.41
C GLY A 186 -12.11 0.83 -17.29
N ARG A 187 -11.58 -0.25 -16.72
CA ARG A 187 -10.14 -0.50 -16.54
C ARG A 187 -9.69 -1.67 -17.41
N SER A 188 -8.42 -1.65 -17.84
CA SER A 188 -7.87 -2.76 -18.63
C SER A 188 -7.65 -4.01 -17.77
N ALA A 189 -7.78 -5.20 -18.37
CA ALA A 189 -7.55 -6.47 -17.69
C ALA A 189 -6.17 -6.56 -17.01
N ARG A 190 -5.13 -5.96 -17.63
CA ARG A 190 -3.78 -5.88 -17.04
C ARG A 190 -3.76 -5.07 -15.75
N ARG A 191 -4.46 -3.93 -15.71
CA ARG A 191 -4.57 -3.11 -14.49
C ARG A 191 -5.30 -3.89 -13.40
N ASN A 192 -6.42 -4.53 -13.73
CA ASN A 192 -7.20 -5.30 -12.76
C ASN A 192 -6.40 -6.51 -12.22
N SER A 193 -5.64 -7.18 -13.08
CA SER A 193 -4.71 -8.23 -12.66
C SER A 193 -3.63 -7.69 -11.74
N PHE A 194 -3.02 -6.54 -12.04
CA PHE A 194 -2.01 -5.93 -11.17
C PHE A 194 -2.58 -5.57 -9.80
N THR A 195 -3.78 -4.99 -9.75
CA THR A 195 -4.50 -4.69 -8.50
C THR A 195 -4.74 -5.96 -7.69
N ALA A 196 -5.26 -7.02 -8.31
CA ALA A 196 -5.47 -8.31 -7.62
C ALA A 196 -4.16 -8.91 -7.12
N THR A 197 -3.09 -8.89 -7.93
CA THR A 197 -1.77 -9.39 -7.51
C THR A 197 -1.21 -8.58 -6.34
N TYR A 198 -1.33 -7.25 -6.37
CA TYR A 198 -0.87 -6.37 -5.29
C TYR A 198 -1.51 -6.74 -3.94
N PHE A 199 -2.85 -6.82 -3.88
CA PHE A 199 -3.55 -7.14 -2.64
C PHE A 199 -3.25 -8.55 -2.12
N ARG A 200 -3.05 -9.53 -3.02
CA ARG A 200 -2.60 -10.88 -2.60
C ARG A 200 -1.21 -10.86 -2.00
N LEU A 201 -0.26 -10.17 -2.63
CA LEU A 201 1.14 -10.13 -2.19
C LEU A 201 1.30 -9.50 -0.81
N ILE A 202 0.53 -8.46 -0.51
CA ILE A 202 0.57 -7.79 0.81
C ILE A 202 -0.27 -8.52 1.88
N GLY A 203 -1.01 -9.57 1.50
CA GLY A 203 -1.62 -10.53 2.42
C GLY A 203 -3.14 -10.46 2.56
N PHE A 204 -3.84 -9.72 1.70
CA PHE A 204 -5.30 -9.77 1.64
C PHE A 204 -5.78 -10.93 0.78
N GLN A 205 -7.00 -11.38 1.05
CA GLN A 205 -7.73 -12.23 0.11
C GLN A 205 -8.41 -11.34 -0.92
N ASN A 206 -8.50 -11.80 -2.16
CA ASN A 206 -9.36 -11.15 -3.13
C ASN A 206 -10.00 -12.13 -4.09
N LEU A 207 -11.22 -11.78 -4.49
CA LEU A 207 -12.05 -12.51 -5.43
C LEU A 207 -12.55 -11.51 -6.46
N HIS A 208 -12.34 -11.83 -7.73
CA HIS A 208 -12.89 -11.02 -8.81
C HIS A 208 -14.32 -11.51 -9.07
N HIS A 209 -15.30 -10.66 -8.74
CA HIS A 209 -16.70 -11.00 -8.97
C HIS A 209 -17.14 -10.42 -10.31
N ILE A 210 -17.39 -11.33 -11.26
CA ILE A 210 -18.11 -11.03 -12.49
C ILE A 210 -19.61 -11.23 -12.17
N SER A 211 -20.21 -10.32 -11.41
CA SER A 211 -21.67 -10.31 -11.16
C SER A 211 -22.26 -8.94 -11.55
N ALA A 212 -23.41 -8.54 -10.99
CA ALA A 212 -24.22 -7.38 -11.41
C ALA A 212 -23.47 -6.04 -11.57
N ALA A 213 -22.27 -5.90 -10.98
CA ALA A 213 -21.25 -4.94 -11.38
C ALA A 213 -19.86 -5.61 -11.33
N ASP A 214 -19.00 -5.40 -12.33
CA ASP A 214 -17.63 -5.92 -12.34
C ASP A 214 -16.80 -5.21 -11.27
N HIS A 215 -16.37 -5.95 -10.24
CA HIS A 215 -15.55 -5.43 -9.15
C HIS A 215 -14.59 -6.48 -8.59
N LEU A 216 -13.52 -6.00 -7.95
CA LEU A 216 -12.59 -6.80 -7.19
C LEU A 216 -12.93 -6.67 -5.70
N HIS A 217 -13.41 -7.76 -5.11
CA HIS A 217 -13.61 -7.88 -3.67
C HIS A 217 -12.28 -8.15 -2.99
N VAL A 218 -11.92 -7.34 -2.00
CA VAL A 218 -10.70 -7.48 -1.19
C VAL A 218 -11.11 -7.61 0.27
N SER A 219 -10.57 -8.58 0.98
CA SER A 219 -10.91 -8.81 2.38
C SER A 219 -9.71 -9.20 3.23
N LEU A 220 -9.80 -8.95 4.53
CA LEU A 220 -8.92 -9.59 5.50
C LEU A 220 -9.17 -11.10 5.44
N PRO A 221 -8.12 -11.94 5.44
CA PRO A 221 -8.33 -13.36 5.55
C PRO A 221 -9.02 -13.64 6.88
N MET A 222 -10.11 -14.40 6.81
CA MET A 222 -10.70 -14.99 8.00
C MET A 222 -9.67 -15.95 8.58
N GLY A 223 -9.20 -15.66 9.78
CA GLY A 223 -8.49 -16.67 10.57
C GLY A 223 -9.38 -17.89 10.66
N ARG A 224 -8.83 -19.08 10.44
CA ARG A 224 -9.55 -20.29 10.85
C ARG A 224 -9.76 -20.17 12.37
N PRO A 225 -10.96 -20.50 12.88
CA PRO A 225 -11.18 -20.59 14.32
C PRO A 225 -10.16 -21.50 14.99
#